data_AF-A0A0S9QFS7-F1
#
_entry.id   AF-A0A0S9QFS7-F1
#
_cell.length_a   1.000
_cell.length_b   1.000
_cell.length_c   1.000
_cell.angle_alpha   90.00
_cell.angle_beta   90.00
_cell.angle_gamma   90.00
#
_symmetry.space_group_name_H-M   'P 1'
#
loop_
_entity.id
_entity.type
_entity.pdbx_description
1 polymer ?
#
loop_
_entity_poly.entity_id
_entity_poly.type
_entity_poly.pdbx_seq_one_letter_code
_entity_poly.pdbx_strand_id
1 'polypeptide(L)'
;MGSMSIWHWIIVAGIVMLLFGRGKISDLMGDVAKGIKAFKKGMAEDEAPTAVPPPSTGEPVRTLPHQGEPATANTVTADRKVV
;
A
#
# COMPACT_ATOMS: atom_id res chain seq x y z
N MET A 1 6.04 21.26 38.88
CA MET A 1 4.74 21.31 38.18
C MET A 1 4.76 20.33 37.01
N GLY A 2 4.80 19.02 37.32
CA GLY A 2 4.88 17.93 36.34
C GLY A 2 3.49 17.37 36.07
N SER A 3 2.57 18.24 35.65
CA SER A 3 1.19 17.87 35.37
C SER A 3 1.17 16.79 34.29
N MET A 4 0.71 15.61 34.71
CA MET A 4 0.33 14.47 33.88
C MET A 4 1.50 13.72 33.24
N SER A 5 2.22 12.99 34.11
CA SER A 5 3.11 11.86 33.81
C SER A 5 2.68 11.11 32.55
N ILE A 6 3.65 10.71 31.72
CA ILE A 6 3.49 9.91 30.49
C ILE A 6 2.53 8.72 30.67
N TRP A 7 2.45 8.18 31.89
CA TRP A 7 1.47 7.17 32.29
C TRP A 7 0.00 7.55 32.05
N HIS A 8 -0.40 8.81 32.26
CA HIS A 8 -1.76 9.27 32.01
C HIS A 8 -2.10 9.22 30.51
N TRP A 9 -1.17 9.64 29.66
CA TRP A 9 -1.36 9.62 28.20
C TRP A 9 -1.51 8.20 27.65
N ILE A 10 -0.78 7.22 28.20
CA ILE A 10 -0.95 5.80 27.83
C ILE A 10 -2.36 5.30 28.21
N ILE A 11 -2.85 5.64 29.41
CA ILE A 11 -4.19 5.23 29.86
C ILE A 11 -5.27 5.88 28.98
N VAL A 12 -5.15 7.18 28.69
CA VAL A 12 -6.09 7.90 27.82
C VAL A 12 -6.08 7.31 26.41
N ALA A 13 -4.90 7.05 25.83
CA ALA A 13 -4.77 6.41 24.53
C ALA A 13 -5.43 5.02 24.51
N GLY A 14 -5.28 4.24 25.58
CA GLY A 14 -5.94 2.95 25.74
C GLY A 14 -7.48 3.04 25.73
N ILE A 15 -8.05 4.01 26.45
CA ILE A 15 -9.50 4.23 26.50
C ILE A 15 -10.03 4.71 25.14
N VAL A 16 -9.33 5.63 24.48
CA VAL A 16 -9.70 6.12 23.14
C VAL A 16 -9.65 4.97 22.13
N MET A 17 -8.61 4.13 22.17
CA MET A 17 -8.50 2.94 21.31
C MET A 17 -9.63 1.95 21.55
N LEU A 18 -10.12 1.82 22.79
CA LEU A 18 -11.24 0.95 23.14
C LEU A 18 -12.60 1.52 22.68
N LEU A 19 -12.82 2.84 22.81
CA LEU A 19 -14.05 3.50 22.37
C LEU A 19 -14.19 3.55 20.84
N PHE A 20 -13.10 3.90 20.15
CA PHE A 20 -13.09 4.04 18.70
C PHE A 20 -12.81 2.71 17.99
N GLY A 21 -12.22 1.75 18.68
CA GLY A 21 -11.81 0.45 18.13
C GLY A 21 -10.63 0.55 17.15
N ARG A 22 -9.96 -0.59 16.89
CA ARG A 22 -8.80 -0.64 15.99
C ARG A 22 -9.13 -0.25 14.54
N GLY A 23 -10.35 -0.52 14.08
CA GLY A 23 -10.75 -0.32 12.68
C GLY A 23 -10.84 1.16 12.28
N LYS A 24 -11.48 2.00 13.11
CA LYS A 24 -11.71 3.42 12.76
C LYS A 24 -10.43 4.25 12.87
N ILE A 25 -9.58 3.95 13.86
CA ILE A 25 -8.32 4.67 14.06
C ILE A 25 -7.33 4.36 12.93
N SER A 26 -7.20 3.12 12.48
CA SER A 26 -6.28 2.78 11.38
C SER A 26 -6.64 3.46 10.07
N ASP A 27 -7.94 3.56 9.76
CA ASP A 27 -8.44 4.21 8.55
C ASP A 27 -8.19 5.73 8.58
N LEU A 28 -8.55 6.40 9.69
CA LEU A 28 -8.28 7.82 9.91
C LEU A 28 -6.78 8.14 9.94
N MET A 29 -5.99 7.31 10.61
CA MET A 29 -4.54 7.52 10.71
C MET A 29 -3.88 7.32 9.34
N GLY A 30 -4.40 6.42 8.49
CA GLY A 30 -3.97 6.27 7.10
C GLY A 30 -4.19 7.54 6.25
N ASP A 31 -5.36 8.15 6.34
CA ASP A 31 -5.66 9.36 5.57
C ASP A 31 -4.97 10.61 6.13
N VAL A 32 -4.86 10.72 7.46
CA VAL A 32 -4.05 11.76 8.11
C VAL A 32 -2.56 11.60 7.76
N ALA A 33 -2.04 10.37 7.74
CA ALA A 33 -0.64 10.10 7.35
C ALA A 33 -0.37 10.49 5.89
N LYS A 34 -1.29 10.19 4.97
CA LYS A 34 -1.15 10.62 3.56
C LYS A 34 -1.16 12.13 3.43
N GLY A 35 -2.07 12.83 4.14
CA GLY A 35 -2.14 14.30 4.14
C GLY A 35 -0.87 14.95 4.66
N ILE A 36 -0.38 14.49 5.82
CA ILE A 36 0.87 15.02 6.43
C ILE A 36 2.09 14.66 5.57
N LYS A 37 2.14 13.47 4.95
CA LYS A 37 3.24 13.05 4.06
C LYS A 37 3.26 13.87 2.77
N ALA A 38 2.10 14.17 2.19
CA ALA A 38 1.97 15.04 1.02
C ALA A 38 2.37 16.48 1.35
N PHE A 39 1.97 16.99 2.52
CA PHE A 39 2.38 18.31 2.99
C PHE A 39 3.90 18.40 3.20
N LYS A 40 4.50 17.39 3.84
CA LYS A 40 5.95 17.32 4.04
C LYS A 40 6.72 17.14 2.74
N LYS A 41 6.21 16.34 1.80
CA LYS A 41 6.82 16.20 0.48
C LYS A 41 6.71 17.49 -0.32
N GLY A 42 5.56 18.18 -0.29
CA GLY A 42 5.38 19.47 -0.94
C GLY A 42 6.33 20.55 -0.41
N MET A 43 6.56 20.60 0.91
CA MET A 43 7.56 21.51 1.50
C MET A 43 9.00 21.08 1.22
N ALA A 44 9.30 19.78 1.16
CA ALA A 44 10.64 19.28 0.88
C ALA A 44 11.03 19.40 -0.61
N GLU A 45 10.07 19.36 -1.53
CA GLU A 45 10.31 19.57 -2.97
C GLU A 45 10.60 21.04 -3.29
N ASP A 46 10.12 21.99 -2.46
CA ASP A 46 10.46 23.42 -2.56
C ASP A 46 11.92 23.69 -2.15
N GLU A 47 12.52 22.84 -1.31
CA GLU A 47 13.92 22.97 -0.85
C GLU A 47 14.92 21.99 -1.48
N ALA A 48 14.49 20.90 -2.14
CA ALA A 48 15.41 19.92 -2.74
C ALA A 48 14.86 19.31 -4.04
N PRO A 49 15.60 19.38 -5.17
CA PRO A 49 15.22 18.67 -6.37
C PRO A 49 15.47 17.17 -6.18
N THR A 50 14.38 16.39 -6.25
CA THR A 50 14.35 14.92 -6.44
C THR A 50 14.66 14.06 -5.21
N ALA A 51 13.61 13.69 -4.46
CA ALA A 51 13.61 12.48 -3.65
C ALA A 51 12.51 11.52 -4.13
N VAL A 52 12.92 10.58 -4.97
CA VAL A 52 12.14 9.39 -5.35
C VAL A 52 11.77 8.63 -4.07
N PRO A 53 10.48 8.39 -3.79
CA PRO A 53 10.09 7.68 -2.57
C PRO A 53 10.56 6.21 -2.60
N PRO A 54 11.00 5.63 -1.48
CA PRO A 54 11.30 4.20 -1.41
C PRO A 54 10.02 3.38 -1.68
N PRO A 55 10.13 2.24 -2.37
CA PRO A 55 8.98 1.38 -2.67
C PRO A 55 8.39 0.87 -1.36
N SER A 56 7.16 1.30 -1.05
CA SER A 56 6.41 0.78 0.08
C SER A 56 5.93 -0.62 -0.28
N THR A 57 6.53 -1.61 0.36
CA THR A 57 6.10 -3.01 0.43
C THR A 57 4.58 -3.09 0.62
N GLY A 58 3.87 -3.76 -0.29
CA GLY A 58 2.43 -3.93 -0.13
C GLY A 58 1.62 -4.41 -1.35
N GLU A 59 2.24 -4.74 -2.48
CA GLU A 59 1.51 -5.36 -3.59
C GLU A 59 1.59 -6.89 -3.48
N PRO A 60 0.50 -7.60 -3.11
CA PRO A 60 0.37 -8.98 -3.51
C PRO A 60 0.20 -8.94 -5.02
N VAL A 61 1.24 -9.31 -5.75
CA VAL A 61 1.21 -9.55 -7.18
C VAL A 61 0.12 -10.59 -7.42
N ARG A 62 -1.12 -10.14 -7.68
CA ARG A 62 -2.17 -10.95 -8.29
C ARG A 62 -1.76 -11.09 -9.75
N THR A 63 -0.92 -12.08 -9.99
CA THR A 63 -0.71 -12.62 -11.32
C THR A 63 -2.07 -13.07 -11.87
N LEU A 64 -2.24 -12.77 -13.15
CA LEU A 64 -3.44 -12.78 -13.95
C LEU A 64 -4.22 -14.11 -13.90
N PRO A 65 -5.55 -14.07 -14.15
CA PRO A 65 -6.37 -15.28 -14.19
C PRO A 65 -5.82 -16.25 -15.24
N HIS A 66 -5.61 -17.50 -14.82
CA HIS A 66 -5.44 -18.60 -15.76
C HIS A 66 -6.78 -18.83 -16.46
N GLN A 67 -7.03 -18.06 -17.51
CA GLN A 67 -8.09 -18.33 -18.47
C GLN A 67 -7.67 -19.56 -19.26
N GLY A 68 -8.33 -20.69 -18.98
CA GLY A 68 -8.35 -21.80 -19.90
C GLY A 68 -8.94 -21.35 -21.23
N GLU A 69 -8.25 -21.62 -22.34
CA GLU A 69 -8.67 -22.63 -23.31
C GLU A 69 -7.67 -22.71 -24.48
N PRO A 70 -7.62 -23.86 -25.17
CA PRO A 70 -6.64 -24.22 -26.18
C PRO A 70 -6.98 -23.62 -27.56
N ALA A 71 -6.08 -23.85 -28.52
CA ALA A 71 -6.29 -23.74 -29.98
C ALA A 71 -6.13 -22.36 -30.63
N THR A 72 -4.87 -21.94 -30.79
CA THR A 72 -4.41 -21.30 -32.04
C THR A 72 -3.73 -22.41 -32.87
N ALA A 73 -4.37 -22.97 -33.89
CA ALA A 73 -4.54 -22.38 -35.20
C ALA A 73 -3.20 -21.92 -35.80
N ASN A 74 -2.71 -22.72 -36.76
CA ASN A 74 -1.93 -22.33 -37.94
C ASN A 74 -0.40 -22.46 -37.86
N THR A 75 0.10 -23.67 -38.14
CA THR A 75 1.43 -23.85 -38.73
C THR A 75 1.29 -24.69 -40.00
N VAL A 76 1.08 -23.99 -41.12
CA VAL A 76 1.41 -24.50 -42.45
C VAL A 76 2.93 -24.62 -42.48
N THR A 77 3.45 -25.84 -42.32
CA THR A 77 4.84 -26.19 -42.63
C THR A 77 4.90 -27.65 -43.07
N ALA A 78 5.26 -27.81 -44.34
CA ALA A 78 6.06 -28.91 -44.90
C ALA A 78 5.51 -30.35 -44.87
N ASP A 79 4.98 -30.74 -46.02
CA ASP A 79 5.63 -31.72 -46.90
C ASP A 79 6.50 -32.79 -46.20
N ARG A 80 5.93 -33.97 -45.95
CA ARG A 80 6.64 -35.26 -46.04
C ARG A 80 5.68 -36.46 -46.03
N LYS A 81 5.39 -36.95 -47.24
CA LYS A 81 5.53 -38.34 -47.71
C LYS A 81 5.06 -39.51 -46.79
N VAL A 82 4.38 -40.45 -47.44
CA VAL A 82 4.20 -41.90 -47.15
C VAL A 82 2.86 -42.27 -46.48
N VAL A 83 1.85 -42.58 -47.31
CA VAL A 83 1.22 -43.92 -47.48
C VAL A 83 0.44 -43.90 -48.79
#